data_AF-A0A7L3W2V0-F1
#
_entry.id   AF-A0A7L3W2V0-F1
#
_cell.length_a   1.000
_cell.length_b   1.000
_cell.length_c   1.000
_cell.angle_alpha   90.00
_cell.angle_beta   90.00
_cell.angle_gamma   90.00
#
_symmetry.space_group_name_H-M   'P 1'
#
loop_
_entity.id
_entity.type
_entity.pdbx_description
1 polymer ?
#
loop_
_entity_poly.entity_id
_entity_poly.type
_entity_poly.pdbx_seq_one_letter_code
_entity_poly.pdbx_strand_id
1 'polypeptide(L)'
;PFTLRDKGMKHMVGKNWRDLFDLVIVQAGKPNFFTDRRKPFRKLDEKGSLQWDKINQLEKGKIYKEGNLFDFLRLTGWRGSKVLYFGDHLYSDLADLMLRHGWRTGAIVPELETEIRIINTEQYMHSLTWQQALTGLLERMQMYQDAESKQVLLEWMKERQEIRSLTKNLFNPQFGSIFRTFHNPTYFSRRLVRFSDIYMASISCLLNYDVNFTFYPRRTPLQHEAPLWMDQLCTGCMKTPFLEEMVHIR
;
A
#
# COMPACT_ATOMS: atom_id res chain seq x y z
N PRO A 1 -2.90 20.97 20.52
CA PRO A 1 -2.34 20.04 19.50
C PRO A 1 -1.44 18.95 20.10
N PHE A 2 -0.45 19.31 20.92
CA PHE A 2 0.40 18.35 21.63
C PHE A 2 -0.40 17.49 22.62
N THR A 3 -1.25 18.12 23.44
CA THR A 3 -2.09 17.46 24.45
C THR A 3 -2.95 16.33 23.88
N LEU A 4 -3.46 16.48 22.66
CA LEU A 4 -4.26 15.45 22.00
C LEU A 4 -3.39 14.22 21.66
N ARG A 5 -2.20 14.44 21.08
CA ARG A 5 -1.27 13.34 20.76
C ARG A 5 -0.77 12.67 22.04
N ASP A 6 -0.43 13.42 23.07
CA ASP A 6 0.03 12.87 24.34
C ASP A 6 -1.05 11.99 25.01
N LYS A 7 -2.32 12.43 25.01
CA LYS A 7 -3.44 11.61 25.52
C LYS A 7 -3.64 10.33 24.69
N GLY A 8 -3.62 10.44 23.36
CA GLY A 8 -3.77 9.29 22.47
C GLY A 8 -2.65 8.26 22.66
N MET A 9 -1.40 8.71 22.65
CA MET A 9 -0.24 7.82 22.85
C MET A 9 -0.22 7.20 24.25
N LYS A 10 -0.61 7.95 25.29
CA LYS A 10 -0.75 7.40 26.65
C LYS A 10 -1.81 6.30 26.74
N HIS A 11 -2.90 6.44 26.00
CA HIS A 11 -3.95 5.42 25.93
C HIS A 11 -3.48 4.18 25.16
N MET A 12 -2.82 4.37 24.01
CA MET A 12 -2.40 3.26 23.14
C MET A 12 -1.19 2.48 23.67
N VAL A 13 -0.20 3.17 24.26
CA VAL A 13 1.12 2.59 24.55
C VAL A 13 1.52 2.74 26.03
N GLY A 14 0.85 3.62 26.77
CA GLY A 14 1.11 3.86 28.19
C GLY A 14 1.87 5.16 28.48
N LYS A 15 2.10 5.42 29.77
CA LYS A 15 2.62 6.71 30.28
C LYS A 15 4.00 7.07 29.74
N ASN A 16 4.82 6.07 29.44
CA ASN A 16 6.23 6.22 29.04
C ASN A 16 6.44 6.05 27.53
N TRP A 17 5.40 6.28 26.71
CA TRP A 17 5.47 6.13 25.25
C TRP A 17 6.62 6.93 24.60
N ARG A 18 7.07 8.00 25.23
CA ARG A 18 8.15 8.86 24.74
C ARG A 18 9.50 8.14 24.66
N ASP A 19 9.71 7.11 25.48
CA ASP A 19 10.99 6.39 25.53
C ASP A 19 11.20 5.53 24.27
N LEU A 20 10.12 5.23 23.56
CA LEU A 20 10.13 4.49 22.30
C LEU A 20 10.60 5.34 21.10
N PHE A 21 10.68 6.66 21.27
CA PHE A 21 11.02 7.58 20.18
C PHE A 21 12.27 8.38 20.53
N ASP A 22 13.29 8.31 19.67
CA ASP A 22 14.44 9.20 19.80
C ASP A 22 14.09 10.64 19.47
N LEU A 23 13.06 10.86 18.63
CA LEU A 23 12.57 12.19 18.30
C LEU A 23 11.05 12.22 18.14
N VAL A 24 10.42 13.25 18.72
CA VAL A 24 9.00 13.54 18.52
C VAL A 24 8.82 14.92 17.89
N ILE A 25 8.29 14.96 16.67
CA ILE A 25 7.93 16.20 15.97
C ILE A 25 6.39 16.30 15.89
N VAL A 26 5.84 17.40 16.40
CA VAL A 26 4.41 17.70 16.37
C VAL A 26 4.12 18.90 15.49
N GLN A 27 2.93 18.91 14.86
CA GLN A 27 2.52 19.96 13.93
C GLN A 27 3.58 20.26 12.85
N ALA A 28 4.20 19.22 12.29
CA ALA A 28 5.18 19.35 11.21
C ALA A 28 4.65 20.17 10.02
N GLY A 29 3.33 20.17 9.80
CA GLY A 29 2.70 20.94 8.72
C GLY A 29 2.94 20.31 7.35
N LYS A 30 2.84 18.98 7.27
CA LYS A 30 2.88 18.23 6.00
C LYS A 30 1.81 18.77 5.03
N PRO A 31 2.10 18.87 3.72
CA PRO A 31 3.33 18.46 3.03
C PRO A 31 4.47 19.48 3.11
N ASN A 32 4.23 20.70 3.58
CA ASN A 32 5.23 21.78 3.59
C ASN A 32 6.49 21.44 4.38
N PHE A 33 6.40 20.55 5.37
CA PHE A 33 7.57 20.01 6.06
C PHE A 33 8.63 19.44 5.10
N PHE A 34 8.20 18.80 4.01
CA PHE A 34 9.09 18.13 3.05
C PHE A 34 9.59 19.05 1.94
N THR A 35 8.88 20.15 1.67
CA THR A 35 9.14 21.01 0.51
C THR A 35 9.68 22.39 0.89
N ASP A 36 9.25 22.95 2.02
CA ASP A 36 9.58 24.29 2.47
C ASP A 36 10.72 24.27 3.51
N ARG A 37 11.57 25.29 3.49
CA ARG A 37 12.67 25.52 4.44
C ARG A 37 12.38 26.63 5.46
N ARG A 38 11.26 27.33 5.33
CA ARG A 38 11.00 28.56 6.09
C ARG A 38 10.75 28.34 7.58
N LYS A 39 10.17 27.19 7.96
CA LYS A 39 9.79 26.93 9.36
C LYS A 39 10.92 26.23 10.12
N PRO A 40 11.57 26.87 11.11
CA PRO A 40 12.58 26.23 11.94
C PRO A 40 11.92 25.33 12.99
N PHE A 41 12.71 24.41 13.56
CA PHE A 41 12.28 23.64 14.72
C PHE A 41 12.14 24.55 15.95
N ARG A 42 11.09 24.29 16.75
CA ARG A 42 10.87 24.93 18.06
C ARG A 42 10.73 23.87 19.13
N LYS A 43 11.42 24.02 20.27
CA LYS A 43 11.30 23.09 21.40
C LYS A 43 10.04 23.43 22.20
N LEU A 44 9.27 22.41 22.58
CA LEU A 44 8.15 22.55 23.50
C LEU A 44 8.64 22.25 24.93
N ASP A 45 8.20 23.06 25.88
CA ASP A 45 8.36 22.75 27.31
C ASP A 45 7.40 21.63 27.75
N GLU A 46 7.54 21.17 28.99
CA GLU A 46 6.67 20.13 29.56
C GLU A 46 5.20 20.56 29.72
N LYS A 47 4.96 21.88 29.76
CA LYS A 47 3.64 22.51 29.84
C LYS A 47 3.01 22.76 28.47
N GLY A 48 3.74 22.50 27.37
CA GLY A 48 3.32 22.74 25.98
C GLY A 48 3.58 24.15 25.45
N SER A 49 4.33 24.99 26.15
CA SER A 49 4.74 26.33 25.71
C SER A 49 5.94 26.27 24.76
N LEU A 50 6.02 27.23 23.84
CA LEU A 50 7.09 27.30 22.85
C LEU A 50 8.32 28.00 23.41
N GLN A 51 9.47 27.32 23.29
CA GLN A 51 10.78 27.94 23.48
C GLN A 51 11.27 28.52 22.15
N TRP A 52 11.73 29.76 22.20
CA TRP A 52 12.15 30.53 21.01
C TRP A 52 13.63 30.34 20.67
N ASP A 53 14.37 29.60 21.48
CA ASP A 53 15.76 29.30 21.26
C ASP A 53 16.00 28.59 19.92
N LYS A 54 17.13 28.92 19.30
CA LYS A 54 17.57 28.27 18.08
C LYS A 54 17.97 26.83 18.40
N ILE A 55 17.39 25.89 17.67
CA ILE A 55 17.70 24.47 17.83
C ILE A 55 18.95 24.12 17.01
N ASN A 56 20.04 23.82 17.72
CA ASN A 56 21.30 23.37 17.12
C ASN A 56 21.47 21.85 17.14
N GLN A 57 20.71 21.14 17.99
CA GLN A 57 20.70 19.69 18.09
C GLN A 57 19.31 19.18 18.50
N LEU A 58 18.97 17.98 18.04
CA LEU A 58 17.76 17.27 18.44
C LEU A 58 18.09 16.29 19.57
N GLU A 59 17.45 16.49 20.73
CA GLU A 59 17.67 15.72 21.96
C GLU A 59 16.58 14.67 22.15
N LYS A 60 16.98 13.47 22.62
CA LYS A 60 16.04 12.40 22.99
C LYS A 60 15.12 12.83 24.12
N GLY A 61 13.84 12.43 24.03
CA GLY A 61 12.81 12.75 25.01
C GLY A 61 12.28 14.19 24.95
N LYS A 62 12.84 15.04 24.08
CA LYS A 62 12.32 16.39 23.82
C LYS A 62 11.34 16.39 22.67
N ILE A 63 10.44 17.37 22.70
CA ILE A 63 9.34 17.48 21.75
C ILE A 63 9.56 18.74 20.95
N TYR A 64 9.51 18.58 19.63
CA TYR A 64 9.73 19.66 18.68
C TYR A 64 8.45 19.96 17.94
N LYS A 65 8.19 21.24 17.69
CA LYS A 65 7.10 21.73 16.88
C LYS A 65 7.63 22.25 15.54
N GLU A 66 6.86 22.04 14.48
CA GLU A 66 7.17 22.51 13.12
C GLU A 66 8.49 21.92 12.61
N GLY A 67 9.40 22.75 12.11
CA GLY A 67 10.60 22.33 11.41
C GLY A 67 10.40 22.04 9.93
N ASN A 68 11.47 21.55 9.33
CA ASN A 68 11.52 21.17 7.94
C ASN A 68 12.50 20.00 7.75
N LEU A 69 12.32 19.27 6.65
CA LEU A 69 13.12 18.11 6.32
C LEU A 69 14.60 18.47 6.15
N PHE A 70 14.95 19.62 5.58
CA PHE A 70 16.35 19.99 5.35
C PHE A 70 17.12 20.19 6.65
N ASP A 71 16.53 20.91 7.60
CA ASP A 71 17.10 21.04 8.94
C ASP A 71 17.12 19.70 9.67
N PHE A 72 16.09 18.86 9.50
CA PHE A 72 16.06 17.52 10.08
C PHE A 72 17.25 16.69 9.62
N LEU A 73 17.46 16.59 8.30
CA LEU A 73 18.58 15.86 7.70
C LEU A 73 19.94 16.42 8.12
N ARG A 74 20.05 17.74 8.31
CA ARG A 74 21.28 18.39 8.79
C ARG A 74 21.55 18.07 10.25
N LEU A 75 20.53 18.09 11.09
CA LEU A 75 20.64 17.92 12.54
C LEU A 75 20.79 16.45 12.94
N THR A 76 20.17 15.51 12.23
CA THR A 76 20.26 14.07 12.52
C THR A 76 21.36 13.35 11.75
N GLY A 77 21.74 13.87 10.58
CA GLY A 77 22.66 13.18 9.66
C GLY A 77 22.04 11.96 8.96
N TRP A 78 20.76 11.65 9.20
CA TRP A 78 20.07 10.54 8.54
C TRP A 78 19.77 10.92 7.10
N ARG A 79 20.35 10.23 6.10
CA ARG A 79 20.25 10.62 4.69
C ARG A 79 19.97 9.43 3.77
N GLY A 80 19.28 9.73 2.67
CA GLY A 80 19.04 8.81 1.55
C GLY A 80 18.28 7.55 1.97
N SER A 81 18.70 6.40 1.43
CA SER A 81 18.07 5.09 1.62
C SER A 81 18.18 4.51 3.03
N LYS A 82 18.88 5.18 3.95
CA LYS A 82 18.98 4.78 5.36
C LYS A 82 17.72 5.11 6.17
N VAL A 83 16.77 5.84 5.57
CA VAL A 83 15.52 6.23 6.22
C VAL A 83 14.35 5.54 5.52
N LEU A 84 13.53 4.85 6.30
CA LEU A 84 12.24 4.29 5.89
C LEU A 84 11.13 5.08 6.58
N TYR A 85 10.32 5.78 5.80
CA TYR A 85 9.22 6.61 6.31
C TYR A 85 7.88 5.95 6.05
N PHE A 86 7.05 5.84 7.10
CA PHE A 86 5.69 5.32 7.00
C PHE A 86 4.65 6.44 7.02
N GLY A 87 3.65 6.32 6.15
CA GLY A 87 2.52 7.24 6.08
C GLY A 87 1.26 6.56 5.55
N ASP A 88 0.10 7.08 5.94
CA ASP A 88 -1.22 6.63 5.50
C ASP A 88 -1.73 7.44 4.30
N HIS A 89 -1.23 8.66 4.11
CA HIS A 89 -1.70 9.54 3.06
C HIS A 89 -0.69 9.73 1.92
N LEU A 90 -0.87 9.01 0.82
CA LEU A 90 0.08 8.95 -0.32
C LEU A 90 0.62 10.31 -0.79
N TYR A 91 -0.23 11.34 -0.86
CA TYR A 91 0.14 12.64 -1.43
C TYR A 91 0.85 13.57 -0.45
N SER A 92 0.35 13.67 0.78
CA SER A 92 0.90 14.58 1.77
C SER A 92 2.15 14.02 2.41
N ASP A 93 2.30 12.70 2.40
CA ASP A 93 3.30 11.99 3.18
C ASP A 93 4.40 11.39 2.31
N LEU A 94 4.07 10.72 1.20
CA LEU A 94 5.03 9.86 0.51
C LEU A 94 5.56 10.43 -0.81
N ALA A 95 4.72 11.13 -1.57
CA ALA A 95 5.05 11.56 -2.93
C ALA A 95 6.35 12.38 -3.03
N ASP A 96 6.51 13.42 -2.20
CA ASP A 96 7.71 14.26 -2.23
C ASP A 96 8.95 13.57 -1.66
N LEU A 97 8.77 12.68 -0.67
CA LEU A 97 9.89 11.94 -0.06
C LEU A 97 10.58 11.02 -1.06
N MET A 98 9.78 10.24 -1.78
CA MET A 98 10.31 9.29 -2.77
C MET A 98 10.87 10.02 -4.00
N LEU A 99 10.19 11.05 -4.49
CA LEU A 99 10.58 11.73 -5.74
C LEU A 99 11.77 12.68 -5.57
N ARG A 100 11.93 13.33 -4.40
CA ARG A 100 12.90 14.44 -4.24
C ARG A 100 14.02 14.15 -3.26
N HIS A 101 13.81 13.27 -2.28
CA HIS A 101 14.72 13.13 -1.13
C HIS A 101 15.35 11.73 -1.02
N GLY A 102 14.92 10.78 -1.85
CA GLY A 102 15.52 9.44 -1.94
C GLY A 102 15.36 8.59 -0.67
N TRP A 103 14.36 8.92 0.16
CA TRP A 103 13.98 8.10 1.30
C TRP A 103 13.20 6.88 0.83
N ARG A 104 13.33 5.77 1.56
CA ARG A 104 12.44 4.62 1.38
C ARG A 104 11.08 4.95 2.00
N THR A 105 10.01 4.48 1.38
CA THR A 105 8.64 4.79 1.83
C THR A 105 7.79 3.54 2.01
N GLY A 106 7.07 3.50 3.13
CA GLY A 106 6.08 2.48 3.45
C GLY A 106 4.68 3.09 3.52
N ALA A 107 3.72 2.55 2.78
CA ALA A 107 2.33 2.98 2.85
C ALA A 107 1.50 2.10 3.81
N ILE A 108 0.74 2.73 4.69
CA ILE A 108 -0.24 2.06 5.55
C ILE A 108 -1.63 2.25 4.93
N VAL A 109 -2.26 1.16 4.48
CA VAL A 109 -3.55 1.18 3.79
C VAL A 109 -4.51 0.23 4.51
N PRO A 110 -5.24 0.69 5.54
CA PRO A 110 -6.12 -0.17 6.34
C PRO A 110 -7.17 -0.92 5.51
N GLU A 111 -7.67 -0.31 4.42
CA GLU A 111 -8.65 -0.91 3.50
C GLU A 111 -8.13 -2.19 2.83
N LEU A 112 -6.80 -2.39 2.82
CA LEU A 112 -6.17 -3.60 2.29
C LEU A 112 -6.65 -4.87 3.01
N GLU A 113 -6.93 -4.80 4.32
CA GLU A 113 -7.37 -5.98 5.08
C GLU A 113 -8.72 -6.52 4.55
N THR A 114 -9.69 -5.62 4.38
CA THR A 114 -11.01 -5.97 3.86
C THR A 114 -10.92 -6.50 2.42
N GLU A 115 -10.08 -5.89 1.59
CA GLU A 115 -9.82 -6.33 0.22
C GLU A 115 -9.23 -7.74 0.17
N ILE A 116 -8.20 -8.02 0.97
CA ILE A 116 -7.60 -9.36 1.06
C ILE A 116 -8.64 -10.38 1.52
N ARG A 117 -9.49 -10.02 2.49
CA ARG A 117 -10.55 -10.90 2.99
C ARG A 117 -11.54 -11.28 1.89
N ILE A 118 -12.00 -10.30 1.10
CA ILE A 118 -12.93 -10.53 -0.02
C ILE A 118 -12.27 -11.38 -1.11
N ILE A 119 -11.04 -11.06 -1.50
CA ILE A 119 -10.31 -11.75 -2.58
C ILE A 119 -10.06 -13.22 -2.25
N ASN A 120 -9.86 -13.56 -0.97
CA ASN A 120 -9.65 -14.94 -0.53
C ASN A 120 -10.97 -15.71 -0.29
N THR A 121 -12.15 -15.14 -0.59
CA THR A 121 -13.41 -15.90 -0.52
C THR A 121 -13.54 -16.86 -1.70
N GLU A 122 -14.14 -18.03 -1.48
CA GLU A 122 -14.40 -19.01 -2.55
C GLU A 122 -15.24 -18.39 -3.68
N GLN A 123 -16.25 -17.58 -3.33
CA GLN A 123 -17.10 -16.91 -4.31
C GLN A 123 -16.29 -16.00 -5.25
N TYR A 124 -15.36 -15.20 -4.72
CA TYR A 124 -14.50 -14.34 -5.52
C TYR A 124 -13.56 -15.16 -6.41
N MET A 125 -12.90 -16.17 -5.84
CA MET A 125 -11.97 -17.03 -6.56
C MET A 125 -12.66 -17.79 -7.70
N HIS A 126 -13.80 -18.44 -7.44
CA HIS A 126 -14.57 -19.14 -8.46
C HIS A 126 -15.06 -18.20 -9.56
N SER A 127 -15.59 -17.03 -9.19
CA SER A 127 -16.06 -16.02 -10.16
C SER A 127 -14.94 -15.55 -11.07
N LEU A 128 -13.74 -15.28 -10.52
CA LEU A 128 -12.58 -14.84 -11.28
C LEU A 128 -12.06 -15.93 -12.22
N THR A 129 -11.92 -17.17 -11.74
CA THR A 129 -11.49 -18.33 -12.54
C THR A 129 -12.46 -18.59 -13.68
N TRP A 130 -13.76 -18.58 -13.40
CA TRP A 130 -14.78 -18.77 -14.43
C TRP A 130 -14.78 -17.62 -15.45
N GLN A 131 -14.62 -16.38 -15.00
CA GLN A 131 -14.49 -15.23 -15.91
C GLN A 131 -13.26 -15.34 -16.84
N GLN A 132 -12.15 -15.91 -16.37
CA GLN A 132 -10.97 -16.19 -17.19
C GLN A 132 -11.23 -17.31 -18.20
N ALA A 133 -11.85 -18.41 -17.78
CA ALA A 133 -12.23 -19.52 -18.65
C ALA A 133 -13.17 -19.05 -19.78
N LEU A 134 -14.24 -18.31 -19.43
CA LEU A 134 -15.15 -17.70 -20.41
C LEU A 134 -14.43 -16.77 -21.38
N THR A 135 -13.46 -15.98 -20.90
CA THR A 135 -12.69 -15.09 -21.80
C THR A 135 -11.89 -15.89 -22.82
N GLY A 136 -11.21 -16.97 -22.39
CA GLY A 136 -10.48 -17.85 -23.31
C GLY A 136 -11.39 -18.60 -24.30
N LEU A 137 -12.59 -19.02 -23.86
CA LEU A 137 -13.60 -19.63 -24.73
C LEU A 137 -14.12 -18.63 -25.78
N LEU A 138 -14.45 -17.40 -25.36
CA LEU A 138 -14.89 -16.33 -26.24
C LEU A 138 -13.83 -15.96 -27.28
N GLU A 139 -12.54 -15.96 -26.92
CA GLU A 139 -11.45 -15.70 -27.86
C GLU A 139 -11.35 -16.79 -28.95
N ARG A 140 -11.55 -18.05 -28.58
CA ARG A 140 -11.54 -19.18 -29.54
C ARG A 140 -12.78 -19.23 -30.41
N MET A 141 -13.96 -18.96 -29.84
CA MET A 141 -15.23 -19.09 -30.55
C MET A 141 -15.48 -18.00 -31.59
N GLN A 142 -14.78 -16.88 -31.54
CA GLN A 142 -14.91 -15.79 -32.51
C GLN A 142 -14.59 -16.18 -33.95
N MET A 143 -13.93 -17.33 -34.17
CA MET A 143 -13.59 -17.83 -35.51
C MET A 143 -14.78 -18.47 -36.24
N TYR A 144 -15.81 -18.93 -35.50
CA TYR A 144 -16.96 -19.64 -36.06
C TYR A 144 -18.06 -18.66 -36.49
N GLN A 145 -18.70 -18.92 -37.64
CA GLN A 145 -19.67 -18.01 -38.27
C GLN A 145 -21.08 -18.57 -38.39
N ASP A 146 -21.28 -19.83 -38.01
CA ASP A 146 -22.57 -20.50 -37.98
C ASP A 146 -23.51 -19.88 -36.94
N ALA A 147 -24.82 -20.04 -37.17
CA ALA A 147 -25.85 -19.42 -36.35
C ALA A 147 -25.85 -19.95 -34.91
N GLU A 148 -25.57 -21.25 -34.72
CA GLU A 148 -25.52 -21.88 -33.40
C GLU A 148 -24.35 -21.33 -32.58
N SER A 149 -23.14 -21.27 -33.15
CA SER A 149 -21.97 -20.70 -32.49
C SER A 149 -22.16 -19.22 -32.12
N LYS A 150 -22.82 -18.44 -32.98
CA LYS A 150 -23.16 -17.04 -32.68
C LYS A 150 -24.11 -16.91 -31.50
N GLN A 151 -25.09 -17.81 -31.40
CA GLN A 151 -26.02 -17.84 -30.28
C GLN A 151 -25.30 -18.13 -28.96
N VAL A 152 -24.45 -19.16 -28.92
CA VAL A 152 -23.64 -19.52 -27.75
C VAL A 152 -22.71 -18.37 -27.35
N LEU A 153 -22.10 -17.69 -28.33
CA LEU A 153 -21.21 -16.55 -28.07
C LEU A 153 -21.95 -15.40 -27.38
N LEU A 154 -23.19 -15.10 -27.79
CA LEU A 154 -24.02 -14.08 -27.14
C LEU A 154 -24.38 -14.47 -25.70
N GLU A 155 -24.69 -15.74 -25.46
CA GLU A 155 -24.99 -16.27 -24.12
C GLU A 155 -23.78 -16.14 -23.18
N TRP A 156 -22.59 -16.55 -23.63
CA TRP A 156 -21.36 -16.39 -22.84
C TRP A 156 -20.95 -14.93 -22.65
N MET A 157 -21.23 -14.05 -23.61
CA MET A 157 -21.02 -12.61 -23.42
C MET A 157 -21.91 -12.05 -22.30
N LYS A 158 -23.18 -12.47 -22.24
CA LYS A 158 -24.12 -12.09 -21.19
C LYS A 158 -23.69 -12.63 -19.83
N GLU A 159 -23.39 -13.93 -19.76
CA GLU A 159 -22.91 -14.58 -18.53
C GLU A 159 -21.65 -13.89 -17.99
N ARG A 160 -20.69 -13.60 -18.87
CA ARG A 160 -19.49 -12.86 -18.50
C ARG A 160 -19.78 -11.47 -17.95
N GLN A 161 -20.81 -10.77 -18.44
CA GLN A 161 -21.22 -9.47 -17.89
C GLN A 161 -21.84 -9.62 -16.50
N GLU A 162 -22.65 -10.64 -16.28
CA GLU A 162 -23.27 -10.94 -14.97
C GLU A 162 -22.20 -11.26 -13.92
N ILE A 163 -21.23 -12.12 -14.23
CA ILE A 163 -20.11 -12.45 -13.34
C ILE A 163 -19.27 -11.22 -13.02
N ARG A 164 -19.03 -10.35 -14.02
CA ARG A 164 -18.31 -9.08 -13.81
C ARG A 164 -19.04 -8.16 -12.85
N SER A 165 -20.37 -8.09 -12.94
CA SER A 165 -21.21 -7.30 -12.04
C SER A 165 -21.17 -7.88 -10.62
N LEU A 166 -21.38 -9.19 -10.49
CA LEU A 166 -21.33 -9.91 -9.21
C LEU A 166 -19.98 -9.69 -8.52
N THR A 167 -18.87 -9.92 -9.23
CA THR A 167 -17.50 -9.78 -8.69
C THR A 167 -17.22 -8.36 -8.24
N LYS A 168 -17.72 -7.35 -8.96
CA LYS A 168 -17.58 -5.94 -8.56
C LYS A 168 -18.36 -5.65 -7.26
N ASN A 169 -19.55 -6.22 -7.13
CA ASN A 169 -20.45 -5.99 -6.00
C ASN A 169 -20.03 -6.76 -4.72
N LEU A 170 -19.03 -7.63 -4.80
CA LEU A 170 -18.40 -8.23 -3.61
C LEU A 170 -17.60 -7.20 -2.80
N PHE A 171 -17.19 -6.09 -3.42
CA PHE A 171 -16.56 -4.96 -2.76
C PHE A 171 -17.62 -3.90 -2.40
N ASN A 172 -17.18 -2.66 -2.17
CA ASN A 172 -18.10 -1.55 -1.95
C ASN A 172 -19.11 -1.45 -3.12
N PRO A 173 -20.43 -1.49 -2.88
CA PRO A 173 -21.43 -1.50 -3.95
C PRO A 173 -21.41 -0.25 -4.85
N GLN A 174 -20.98 0.90 -4.32
CA GLN A 174 -20.95 2.16 -5.05
C GLN A 174 -19.66 2.34 -5.84
N PHE A 175 -18.51 2.06 -5.21
CA PHE A 175 -17.19 2.38 -5.76
C PHE A 175 -16.37 1.17 -6.20
N GLY A 176 -16.74 -0.04 -5.77
CA GLY A 176 -15.99 -1.27 -5.99
C GLY A 176 -14.71 -1.33 -5.17
N SER A 177 -13.73 -2.06 -5.69
CA SER A 177 -12.39 -2.20 -5.10
C SER A 177 -11.60 -0.89 -5.20
N ILE A 178 -10.86 -0.55 -4.13
CA ILE A 178 -9.94 0.59 -4.11
C ILE A 178 -8.72 0.36 -4.99
N PHE A 179 -8.35 -0.90 -5.24
CA PHE A 179 -7.13 -1.25 -6.00
C PHE A 179 -7.40 -1.52 -7.48
N ARG A 180 -8.58 -2.04 -7.84
CA ARG A 180 -8.83 -2.49 -9.21
C ARG A 180 -10.26 -2.23 -9.66
N THR A 181 -10.41 -1.81 -10.91
CA THR A 181 -11.70 -1.77 -11.61
C THR A 181 -11.63 -2.71 -12.80
N PHE A 182 -12.32 -3.85 -12.69
CA PHE A 182 -12.24 -4.97 -13.64
C PHE A 182 -10.78 -5.43 -13.86
N HIS A 183 -10.19 -5.10 -15.00
CA HIS A 183 -8.82 -5.48 -15.37
C HIS A 183 -7.80 -4.39 -15.03
N ASN A 184 -8.24 -3.15 -14.82
CA ASN A 184 -7.35 -2.00 -14.71
C ASN A 184 -7.06 -1.66 -13.25
N PRO A 185 -5.78 -1.44 -12.89
CA PRO A 185 -5.46 -0.87 -11.59
C PRO A 185 -6.04 0.55 -11.50
N THR A 186 -6.64 0.87 -10.37
CA THR A 186 -7.19 2.20 -10.08
C THR A 186 -6.09 3.25 -10.06
N TYR A 187 -6.49 4.52 -10.12
CA TYR A 187 -5.57 5.63 -9.92
C TYR A 187 -4.83 5.54 -8.57
N PHE A 188 -5.55 5.12 -7.51
CA PHE A 188 -4.95 4.86 -6.20
C PHE A 188 -3.86 3.78 -6.27
N SER A 189 -4.15 2.61 -6.84
CA SER A 189 -3.17 1.51 -6.96
C SER A 189 -1.91 1.93 -7.73
N ARG A 190 -2.06 2.63 -8.87
CA ARG A 190 -0.91 3.11 -9.65
C ARG A 190 -0.04 4.09 -8.85
N ARG A 191 -0.66 4.93 -8.03
CA ARG A 191 0.04 5.91 -7.19
C ARG A 191 0.70 5.26 -5.99
N LEU A 192 0.04 4.29 -5.36
CA LEU A 192 0.58 3.48 -4.28
C LEU A 192 1.89 2.80 -4.71
N VAL A 193 1.85 2.07 -5.82
CA VAL A 193 3.04 1.39 -6.38
C VAL A 193 4.13 2.39 -6.77
N ARG A 194 3.77 3.60 -7.19
CA ARG A 194 4.73 4.64 -7.57
C ARG A 194 5.35 5.35 -6.38
N PHE A 195 4.69 5.41 -5.22
CA PHE A 195 5.10 6.26 -4.08
C PHE A 195 5.48 5.48 -2.83
N SER A 196 5.39 4.15 -2.86
CA SER A 196 5.79 3.29 -1.76
C SER A 196 6.65 2.13 -2.26
N ASP A 197 7.77 1.88 -1.57
CA ASP A 197 8.57 0.67 -1.78
C ASP A 197 7.85 -0.56 -1.22
N ILE A 198 7.14 -0.39 -0.09
CA ILE A 198 6.33 -1.42 0.57
C ILE A 198 4.99 -0.85 0.99
N TYR A 199 3.93 -1.67 1.03
CA TYR A 199 2.65 -1.27 1.61
C TYR A 199 2.04 -2.42 2.41
N MET A 200 1.27 -2.06 3.43
CA MET A 200 0.68 -3.01 4.37
C MET A 200 -0.61 -2.45 4.98
N ALA A 201 -1.45 -3.32 5.57
CA ALA A 201 -2.67 -2.88 6.23
C ALA A 201 -2.40 -2.17 7.57
N SER A 202 -1.37 -2.62 8.29
CA SER A 202 -0.96 -2.07 9.58
C SER A 202 0.56 -2.19 9.75
N ILE A 203 1.16 -1.26 10.50
CA ILE A 203 2.58 -1.31 10.83
C ILE A 203 2.97 -2.58 11.60
N SER A 204 2.02 -3.17 12.34
CA SER A 204 2.23 -4.43 13.08
C SER A 204 2.57 -5.61 12.17
N CYS A 205 2.28 -5.52 10.86
CA CYS A 205 2.67 -6.56 9.90
C CYS A 205 4.20 -6.77 9.86
N LEU A 206 5.00 -5.76 10.20
CA LEU A 206 6.47 -5.87 10.26
C LEU A 206 6.97 -6.73 11.42
N LEU A 207 6.16 -6.96 12.47
CA LEU A 207 6.53 -7.84 13.59
C LEU A 207 6.67 -9.31 13.16
N ASN A 208 6.14 -9.67 11.99
CA ASN A 208 6.29 -11.00 11.42
C ASN A 208 7.64 -11.24 10.73
N TYR A 209 8.52 -10.24 10.71
CA TYR A 209 9.80 -10.29 10.02
C TYR A 209 10.95 -9.97 10.97
N ASP A 210 12.12 -10.56 10.70
CA ASP A 210 13.36 -10.19 11.38
C ASP A 210 13.82 -8.78 10.98
N VAL A 211 14.56 -8.10 11.85
CA VAL A 211 15.10 -6.75 11.59
C VAL A 211 16.07 -6.74 10.41
N ASN A 212 16.73 -7.86 10.12
CA ASN A 212 17.64 -8.02 8.98
C ASN A 212 16.94 -8.57 7.72
N PHE A 213 15.61 -8.67 7.74
CA PHE A 213 14.86 -9.21 6.61
C PHE A 213 15.00 -8.30 5.38
N THR A 214 15.28 -8.91 4.23
CA THR A 214 15.41 -8.20 2.96
C THR A 214 14.21 -8.51 2.06
N PHE A 215 13.45 -7.47 1.71
CA PHE A 215 12.34 -7.58 0.77
C PHE A 215 12.84 -7.48 -0.67
N TYR A 216 12.57 -8.51 -1.48
CA TYR A 216 12.89 -8.53 -2.90
C TYR A 216 11.63 -8.29 -3.74
N PRO A 217 11.56 -7.20 -4.53
CA PRO A 217 10.42 -6.96 -5.41
C PRO A 217 10.40 -7.99 -6.54
N ARG A 218 9.21 -8.49 -6.86
CA ARG A 218 9.00 -9.41 -7.97
C ARG A 218 8.96 -8.65 -9.30
N ARG A 219 9.45 -9.30 -10.37
CA ARG A 219 9.50 -8.70 -11.70
C ARG A 219 8.15 -8.86 -12.39
N THR A 220 7.42 -7.76 -12.59
CA THR A 220 6.19 -7.78 -13.40
C THR A 220 6.56 -7.89 -14.88
N PRO A 221 6.15 -8.96 -15.60
CA PRO A 221 6.46 -9.10 -17.01
C PRO A 221 5.74 -8.04 -17.86
N LEU A 222 6.40 -7.59 -18.94
CA LEU A 222 5.77 -6.73 -19.95
C LEU A 222 4.81 -7.55 -20.83
N GLN A 223 3.90 -6.88 -21.54
CA GLN A 223 2.91 -7.56 -22.39
C GLN A 223 3.50 -8.42 -23.52
N HIS A 224 4.72 -8.11 -23.96
CA HIS A 224 5.46 -8.86 -24.99
C HIS A 224 6.45 -9.88 -24.40
N GLU A 225 6.51 -9.98 -23.08
CA GLU A 225 7.36 -10.97 -22.40
C GLU A 225 6.54 -12.22 -22.09
N ALA A 226 7.19 -13.38 -22.22
CA ALA A 226 6.57 -14.63 -21.80
C ALA A 226 6.24 -14.57 -20.30
N PRO A 227 5.03 -14.96 -19.87
CA PRO A 227 4.73 -15.10 -18.46
C PRO A 227 5.64 -16.16 -17.85
N LEU A 228 6.66 -15.75 -17.09
CA LEU A 228 7.47 -16.67 -16.30
C LEU A 228 6.62 -17.12 -15.10
N TRP A 229 5.93 -18.26 -15.25
CA TRP A 229 5.09 -18.86 -14.21
C TRP A 229 5.84 -19.23 -12.92
N MET A 230 7.18 -19.18 -12.92
CA MET A 230 8.04 -19.67 -11.84
C MET A 230 8.10 -18.75 -10.60
N ASP A 231 7.65 -17.49 -10.68
CA ASP A 231 7.77 -16.57 -9.53
C ASP A 231 6.75 -16.84 -8.40
N GLN A 232 5.71 -17.65 -8.67
CA GLN A 232 4.74 -18.09 -7.66
C GLN A 232 5.25 -19.25 -6.78
N LEU A 233 6.17 -20.10 -7.27
CA LEU A 233 6.67 -21.26 -6.54
C LEU A 233 7.59 -20.88 -5.36
N CYS A 234 8.30 -19.74 -5.47
CA CYS A 234 9.34 -19.35 -4.53
C CYS A 234 8.83 -18.60 -3.28
N THR A 235 7.53 -18.37 -3.12
CA THR A 235 6.98 -17.59 -1.99
C THR A 235 6.23 -18.42 -0.95
N GLY A 236 6.10 -19.74 -1.11
CA GLY A 236 5.33 -20.59 -0.20
C GLY A 236 3.84 -20.21 -0.11
N CYS A 237 3.39 -19.23 -0.90
CA CYS A 237 2.01 -18.79 -0.98
C CYS A 237 1.33 -19.61 -2.08
N MET A 238 1.09 -20.90 -1.79
CA MET A 238 0.19 -21.74 -2.58
C MET A 238 -1.24 -21.20 -2.44
N LYS A 239 -1.57 -20.12 -3.16
CA LYS A 239 -2.92 -19.53 -3.20
C LYS A 239 -3.85 -20.20 -4.21
N THR A 240 -3.44 -21.33 -4.76
CA THR A 240 -4.27 -22.14 -5.65
C THR A 240 -4.33 -23.55 -5.05
N PRO A 241 -5.34 -23.84 -4.20
CA PRO A 241 -5.55 -25.20 -3.69
C PRO A 241 -5.82 -26.22 -4.81
N PHE A 242 -6.19 -25.76 -6.02
CA PHE A 242 -6.59 -26.60 -7.14
C PHE A 242 -5.50 -26.88 -8.18
N LEU A 243 -4.26 -26.45 -7.93
CA LEU A 243 -3.18 -26.68 -8.91
C LEU A 243 -2.69 -28.14 -8.88
N GLU A 244 -2.85 -28.86 -7.77
CA GLU A 244 -2.56 -30.30 -7.73
C GLU A 244 -3.48 -31.11 -8.65
N GLU A 245 -4.75 -30.73 -8.80
CA GLU A 245 -5.71 -31.45 -9.66
C GLU A 245 -5.51 -31.15 -11.16
N MET A 246 -4.95 -29.99 -11.53
CA MET A 246 -4.73 -29.65 -12.95
C MET A 246 -3.47 -30.26 -13.56
N VAL A 247 -2.56 -30.81 -12.74
CA VAL A 247 -1.34 -31.52 -13.21
C VAL A 247 -1.68 -32.87 -13.85
N HIS A 248 -2.91 -33.37 -13.67
CA HIS A 248 -3.36 -34.67 -14.20
C HIS A 248 -4.14 -34.58 -15.52
N ILE A 249 -4.27 -33.38 -16.10
CA ILE A 249 -4.80 -33.23 -17.47
C ILE A 249 -3.62 -33.19 -18.44
N ARG A 250 -3.14 -34.37 -18.82
CA ARG A 250 -2.30 -34.62 -20.00
C ARG A 250 -2.94 -35.71 -20.84
#